data_AF-A0A498NVI4-F1
#
_entry.id   AF-A0A498NVI4-F1
#
_cell.length_a   1.000
_cell.length_b   1.000
_cell.length_c   1.000
_cell.angle_alpha   90.00
_cell.angle_beta   90.00
_cell.angle_gamma   90.00
#
_symmetry.space_group_name_H-M   'P 1'
#
loop_
_entity.id
_entity.type
_entity.pdbx_description
1 polymer ?
#
loop_
_entity_poly.entity_id
_entity_poly.type
_entity_poly.pdbx_seq_one_letter_code
_entity_poly.pdbx_strand_id
1 'polypeptide(L)'
;MVTLNPQTLTTPIGIIRLFEFALTLITFSLVASEGHDGRSFWAWCMFTWCFCCFVTLLIIILEFTSLNTKVPISWDDFTTAFAMLSTLMQLAASVIYPTIFICSSCSIRIAATVTSCVCFGLYAAEVGLARAKPGEISGFLSTVPGLLKVLEAFVACIIFISLNSGVYSRFPGLQWCVAVYSICFIIALLIIILTICRLLARIPFPLDKCLTGYNILAVLMYLTAVVIWPVYSFHYLRPSDCTGQCWDNLVVVTCMTCINLIVYIVDTVYSVRLVFFISPA
;
A
#
# COMPACT_ATOMS: atom_id res chain seq x y z
N MET A 1 10.13 18.11 -29.32
CA MET A 1 11.53 17.70 -29.12
C MET A 1 11.62 17.01 -27.76
N VAL A 2 12.11 15.77 -27.70
CA VAL A 2 12.40 15.05 -26.44
C VAL A 2 13.81 15.47 -26.03
N THR A 3 13.94 16.10 -24.86
CA THR A 3 15.24 16.50 -24.30
C THR A 3 15.70 15.41 -23.34
N LEU A 4 16.80 14.74 -23.69
CA LEU A 4 17.39 13.71 -22.83
C LEU A 4 18.19 14.38 -21.72
N ASN A 5 17.87 14.10 -20.46
CA ASN A 5 18.62 14.61 -19.31
C ASN A 5 19.32 13.45 -18.58
N PRO A 6 20.60 13.16 -18.89
CA PRO A 6 21.32 12.09 -18.23
C PRO A 6 21.66 12.41 -16.76
N GLN A 7 21.61 13.69 -16.35
CA GLN A 7 21.90 14.07 -14.97
C GLN A 7 20.87 13.53 -13.99
N THR A 8 19.64 13.28 -14.43
CA THR A 8 18.58 12.71 -13.59
C THR A 8 18.93 11.31 -13.11
N LEU A 9 19.67 10.53 -13.92
CA LEU A 9 20.16 9.18 -13.58
C LEU A 9 21.35 9.20 -12.59
N THR A 10 22.13 10.27 -12.56
CA THR A 10 23.31 10.38 -11.70
C THR A 10 23.03 11.02 -10.34
N THR A 11 21.80 11.50 -10.11
CA THR A 11 21.36 11.92 -8.77
C THR A 11 21.26 10.72 -7.83
N PRO A 12 21.43 10.91 -6.50
CA PRO A 12 21.35 9.80 -5.55
C PRO A 12 20.00 9.06 -5.59
N ILE A 13 18.89 9.77 -5.85
CA ILE A 13 17.56 9.17 -6.03
C ILE A 13 17.51 8.35 -7.33
N GLY A 14 18.04 8.88 -8.43
CA GLY A 14 18.10 8.16 -9.71
C GLY A 14 18.91 6.87 -9.63
N ILE A 15 20.03 6.88 -8.91
CA ILE A 15 20.85 5.69 -8.67
C ILE A 15 20.08 4.63 -7.86
N ILE A 16 19.39 5.04 -6.79
CA ILE A 16 18.56 4.15 -5.98
C ILE A 16 17.49 3.48 -6.84
N ARG A 17 16.77 4.25 -7.67
CA ARG A 17 15.73 3.72 -8.58
C ARG A 17 16.24 2.70 -9.59
N LEU A 18 17.47 2.87 -10.08
CA LEU A 18 18.10 1.88 -10.97
C LEU A 18 18.32 0.54 -10.24
N PHE A 19 18.79 0.59 -8.99
CA PHE A 19 18.96 -0.63 -8.17
C PHE A 19 17.61 -1.25 -7.80
N GLU A 20 16.59 -0.45 -7.49
CA GLU A 20 15.22 -0.93 -7.25
C GLU A 20 14.66 -1.66 -8.47
N PHE A 21 14.78 -1.06 -9.66
CA PHE A 21 14.38 -1.69 -10.91
C PHE A 21 15.13 -3.01 -11.14
N ALA A 22 16.45 -3.03 -11.00
CA ALA A 22 17.24 -4.24 -11.19
C ALA A 22 16.85 -5.34 -10.21
N LEU A 23 16.66 -5.02 -8.93
CA LEU A 23 16.34 -6.00 -7.88
C LEU A 23 14.91 -6.51 -8.01
N THR A 24 13.94 -5.65 -8.31
CA THR A 24 12.56 -6.09 -8.57
C THR A 24 12.50 -7.00 -9.79
N LEU A 25 13.23 -6.65 -10.87
CA LEU A 25 13.37 -7.47 -12.07
C LEU A 25 13.95 -8.84 -11.79
N ILE A 26 15.03 -8.90 -11.01
CA ILE A 26 15.65 -10.16 -10.59
C ILE A 26 14.67 -10.97 -9.75
N THR A 27 14.00 -10.33 -8.78
CA THR A 27 13.10 -11.01 -7.84
C THR A 27 11.93 -11.67 -8.56
N PHE A 28 11.19 -10.94 -9.41
CA PHE A 28 10.06 -11.54 -10.10
C PHE A 28 10.51 -12.59 -11.13
N SER A 29 11.65 -12.39 -11.80
CA SER A 29 12.19 -13.36 -12.76
C SER A 29 12.57 -14.68 -12.09
N LEU A 30 13.20 -14.62 -10.90
CA LEU A 30 13.52 -15.80 -10.10
C LEU A 30 12.25 -16.57 -9.74
N VAL A 31 11.22 -15.88 -9.23
CA VAL A 31 9.98 -16.56 -8.85
C VAL A 31 9.18 -17.07 -10.05
N ALA A 32 9.22 -16.37 -11.19
CA ALA A 32 8.64 -16.86 -12.44
C ALA A 32 9.30 -18.15 -12.93
N SER A 33 10.62 -18.32 -12.70
CA SER A 33 11.35 -19.53 -13.10
C SER A 33 10.95 -20.79 -12.33
N GLU A 34 10.42 -20.63 -11.11
CA GLU A 34 9.95 -21.72 -10.25
C GLU A 34 8.55 -22.23 -10.62
N GLY A 35 7.85 -21.51 -11.49
CA GLY A 35 6.50 -21.84 -11.93
C GLY A 35 5.38 -21.21 -11.09
N HIS A 36 4.15 -21.48 -11.50
CA HIS A 36 2.95 -20.87 -10.94
C HIS A 36 2.39 -21.68 -9.75
N ASP A 37 2.18 -21.02 -8.62
CA ASP A 37 1.41 -21.54 -7.50
C ASP A 37 0.00 -20.94 -7.47
N GLY A 38 -1.04 -21.77 -7.37
CA GLY A 38 -2.46 -21.36 -7.40
C GLY A 38 -2.98 -20.66 -6.13
N ARG A 39 -2.10 -20.29 -5.20
CA ARG A 39 -2.47 -19.60 -3.95
C ARG A 39 -2.56 -18.08 -4.17
N SER A 40 -3.57 -17.42 -3.60
CA SER A 40 -3.75 -15.96 -3.71
C SER A 40 -2.50 -15.15 -3.27
N PHE A 41 -1.77 -15.65 -2.27
CA PHE A 41 -0.53 -15.02 -1.80
C PHE A 41 0.61 -15.03 -2.82
N TRP A 42 0.71 -16.07 -3.66
CA TRP A 42 1.70 -16.11 -4.74
C TRP A 42 1.40 -15.04 -5.79
N ALA A 43 0.13 -14.98 -6.21
CA ALA A 43 -0.33 -13.99 -7.19
C ALA A 43 -0.11 -12.55 -6.68
N TRP A 44 -0.32 -12.31 -5.39
CA TRP A 44 -0.05 -11.01 -4.77
C TRP A 44 1.44 -10.65 -4.75
N CYS A 45 2.32 -11.57 -4.38
CA CYS A 45 3.77 -11.32 -4.37
C CYS A 45 4.28 -11.04 -5.78
N MET A 46 3.84 -11.85 -6.76
CA MET A 46 4.19 -11.62 -8.17
C MET A 46 3.65 -10.30 -8.71
N PHE A 47 2.39 -9.96 -8.42
CA PHE A 47 1.83 -8.66 -8.77
C PHE A 47 2.66 -7.53 -8.17
N THR A 48 3.03 -7.64 -6.90
CA THR A 48 3.83 -6.63 -6.20
C THR A 48 5.16 -6.39 -6.89
N TRP A 49 5.95 -7.44 -7.13
CA TRP A 49 7.27 -7.27 -7.75
C TRP A 49 7.18 -6.77 -9.19
N CYS A 50 6.23 -7.27 -9.98
CA CYS A 50 6.00 -6.80 -11.34
C CYS A 50 5.53 -5.34 -11.36
N PHE A 51 4.54 -4.98 -10.56
CA PHE A 51 4.01 -3.62 -10.47
C PHE A 51 5.10 -2.63 -10.07
N CYS A 52 5.86 -2.93 -9.01
CA CYS A 52 6.99 -2.11 -8.59
C CYS A 52 8.04 -1.98 -9.72
N CYS A 53 8.40 -3.08 -10.38
CA CYS A 53 9.37 -3.07 -11.49
C CYS A 53 8.94 -2.17 -12.65
N PHE A 54 7.74 -2.37 -13.18
CA PHE A 54 7.28 -1.64 -14.37
C PHE A 54 7.01 -0.16 -14.09
N VAL A 55 6.45 0.17 -12.93
CA VAL A 55 6.20 1.58 -12.58
C VAL A 55 7.52 2.30 -12.28
N THR A 56 8.49 1.66 -11.62
CA THR A 56 9.83 2.24 -11.42
C THR A 56 10.53 2.47 -12.75
N LEU A 57 10.44 1.51 -13.68
CA LEU A 57 10.96 1.68 -15.05
C LEU A 57 10.29 2.86 -15.77
N LEU A 58 8.97 2.99 -15.65
CA LEU A 58 8.20 4.09 -16.24
C LEU A 58 8.66 5.44 -15.66
N ILE A 59 8.87 5.53 -14.34
CA ILE A 59 9.39 6.73 -13.67
C ILE A 59 10.77 7.10 -14.22
N ILE A 60 11.68 6.13 -14.31
CA ILE A 60 13.03 6.35 -14.87
C ILE A 60 12.96 6.86 -16.31
N ILE A 61 12.10 6.28 -17.16
CA ILE A 61 11.94 6.69 -18.56
C ILE A 61 11.39 8.13 -18.64
N LEU A 62 10.37 8.46 -17.84
CA LEU A 62 9.73 9.78 -17.86
C LEU A 62 10.66 10.88 -17.34
N GLU A 63 11.52 10.57 -16.37
CA GLU A 63 12.56 11.47 -15.88
C GLU A 63 13.72 11.64 -16.85
N PHE A 64 14.14 10.55 -17.50
CA PHE A 64 15.20 10.59 -18.50
C PHE A 64 14.80 11.39 -19.75
N THR A 65 13.55 11.27 -20.18
CA THR A 65 12.99 11.98 -21.34
C THR A 65 12.52 13.40 -21.03
N SER A 66 12.64 13.85 -19.77
CA SER A 66 12.10 15.13 -19.26
C SER A 66 10.60 15.33 -19.52
N LEU A 67 9.86 14.23 -19.78
CA LEU A 67 8.41 14.26 -20.04
C LEU A 67 7.62 14.48 -18.75
N ASN A 68 8.23 14.21 -17.59
CA ASN A 68 7.67 14.52 -16.28
C ASN A 68 7.15 15.97 -16.17
N THR A 69 7.85 16.95 -16.76
CA THR A 69 7.47 18.38 -16.74
C THR A 69 6.21 18.70 -17.54
N LYS A 70 5.77 17.81 -18.43
CA LYS A 70 4.60 18.02 -19.30
C LYS A 70 3.34 17.36 -18.78
N VAL A 71 3.46 16.50 -17.77
CA VAL A 71 2.32 15.80 -17.17
C VAL A 71 1.61 16.77 -16.22
N PRO A 72 0.26 16.87 -16.26
CA PRO A 72 -0.50 17.75 -15.39
C PRO A 72 -0.65 17.19 -13.95
N ILE A 73 0.42 16.66 -13.37
CA ILE A 73 0.48 15.98 -12.06
C ILE A 73 1.69 16.52 -11.30
N SER A 74 1.64 16.58 -9.96
CA SER A 74 2.87 16.79 -9.18
C SER A 74 3.77 15.57 -9.31
N TRP A 75 4.86 15.71 -10.05
CA TRP A 75 5.80 14.61 -10.24
C TRP A 75 6.45 14.15 -8.93
N ASP A 76 6.84 15.09 -8.07
CA ASP A 76 7.48 14.76 -6.78
C ASP A 76 6.51 14.08 -5.81
N ASP A 77 5.26 14.55 -5.72
CA ASP A 77 4.22 13.91 -4.90
C ASP A 77 3.88 12.52 -5.43
N PHE A 78 3.77 12.36 -6.76
CA PHE A 78 3.50 11.08 -7.39
C PHE A 78 4.61 10.06 -7.09
N THR A 79 5.86 10.43 -7.34
CA THR A 79 6.99 9.52 -7.14
C THR A 79 7.20 9.19 -5.67
N THR A 80 7.00 10.17 -4.76
CA THR A 80 7.06 9.92 -3.32
C THR A 80 5.93 9.01 -2.85
N ALA A 81 4.69 9.23 -3.29
CA ALA A 81 3.55 8.38 -2.95
C ALA A 81 3.77 6.94 -3.45
N PHE A 82 4.30 6.79 -4.67
CA PHE A 82 4.63 5.50 -5.24
C PHE A 82 5.77 4.81 -4.48
N ALA A 83 6.82 5.53 -4.09
CA ALA A 83 7.91 5.00 -3.28
C ALA A 83 7.37 4.51 -1.93
N MET A 84 6.54 5.29 -1.24
CA MET A 84 5.88 4.88 0.02
C MET A 84 5.03 3.62 -0.16
N LEU A 85 4.18 3.56 -1.20
CA LEU A 85 3.38 2.37 -1.49
C LEU A 85 4.28 1.16 -1.76
N SER A 86 5.34 1.33 -2.56
CA SER A 86 6.29 0.28 -2.90
C SER A 86 7.05 -0.23 -1.68
N THR A 87 7.43 0.64 -0.73
CA THR A 87 8.03 0.18 0.55
C THR A 87 7.12 -0.79 1.29
N LEU A 88 5.84 -0.44 1.43
CA LEU A 88 4.87 -1.26 2.14
C LEU A 88 4.62 -2.57 1.40
N MET A 89 4.44 -2.51 0.08
CA MET A 89 4.22 -3.70 -0.74
C MET A 89 5.43 -4.65 -0.70
N GLN A 90 6.66 -4.15 -0.82
CA GLN A 90 7.88 -4.97 -0.72
C GLN A 90 8.08 -5.53 0.70
N LEU A 91 7.75 -4.76 1.74
CA LEU A 91 7.77 -5.25 3.12
C LEU A 91 6.78 -6.42 3.31
N ALA A 92 5.55 -6.29 2.81
CA ALA A 92 4.58 -7.39 2.86
C ALA A 92 5.06 -8.60 2.05
N ALA A 93 5.52 -8.39 0.82
CA ALA A 93 6.01 -9.50 -0.02
C ALA A 93 7.19 -10.23 0.62
N SER A 94 8.13 -9.50 1.22
CA SER A 94 9.30 -10.06 1.91
C SER A 94 8.97 -10.80 3.22
N VAL A 95 7.78 -10.61 3.79
CA VAL A 95 7.30 -11.38 4.95
C VAL A 95 6.39 -12.54 4.53
N ILE A 96 5.46 -12.29 3.61
CA ILE A 96 4.46 -13.28 3.16
C ILE A 96 5.11 -14.40 2.33
N TYR A 97 6.00 -14.06 1.39
CA TYR A 97 6.62 -15.04 0.53
C TYR A 97 7.42 -16.11 1.30
N PRO A 98 8.35 -15.75 2.22
CA PRO A 98 9.11 -16.75 2.93
C PRO A 98 8.30 -17.59 3.90
N THR A 99 7.30 -17.01 4.56
CA THR A 99 6.47 -17.73 5.54
C THR A 99 5.63 -18.85 4.91
N ILE A 100 5.33 -18.74 3.61
CA ILE A 100 4.48 -19.70 2.89
C ILE A 100 5.27 -20.61 1.95
N PHE A 101 6.35 -20.11 1.33
CA PHE A 101 6.98 -20.76 0.18
C PHE A 101 8.43 -21.19 0.37
N ILE A 102 9.13 -20.77 1.43
CA ILE A 102 10.52 -21.21 1.66
C ILE A 102 10.55 -22.67 2.11
N CYS A 103 11.46 -23.43 1.51
CA CYS A 103 11.90 -24.74 1.97
C CYS A 103 13.41 -24.70 2.26
N SER A 104 13.91 -25.57 3.13
CA SER A 104 15.33 -25.59 3.56
C SER A 104 16.33 -25.80 2.42
N SER A 105 15.91 -26.36 1.29
CA SER A 105 16.73 -26.61 0.09
C SER A 105 16.39 -25.71 -1.10
N CYS A 106 15.45 -24.76 -0.97
CA CYS A 106 14.94 -23.95 -2.08
C CYS A 106 15.81 -22.69 -2.29
N SER A 107 17.00 -22.84 -2.86
CA SER A 107 17.96 -21.74 -3.06
C SER A 107 17.38 -20.55 -3.84
N ILE A 108 16.57 -20.81 -4.88
CA ILE A 108 15.95 -19.76 -5.72
C ILE A 108 14.92 -18.94 -4.92
N ARG A 109 14.09 -19.60 -4.10
CA ARG A 109 13.07 -18.93 -3.27
C ARG A 109 13.70 -18.11 -2.14
N ILE A 110 14.80 -18.61 -1.56
CA ILE A 110 15.60 -17.87 -0.58
C ILE A 110 16.22 -16.64 -1.24
N ALA A 111 16.83 -16.79 -2.43
CA ALA A 111 17.40 -15.67 -3.17
C ALA A 111 16.35 -14.59 -3.48
N ALA A 112 15.16 -14.97 -3.96
CA ALA A 112 14.06 -14.05 -4.22
C ALA A 112 13.60 -13.29 -2.96
N THR A 113 13.58 -13.96 -1.81
CA THR A 113 13.25 -13.31 -0.53
C THR A 113 14.31 -12.28 -0.15
N VAL A 114 15.59 -12.64 -0.24
CA VAL A 114 16.71 -11.75 0.09
C VAL A 114 16.70 -10.52 -0.83
N THR A 115 16.50 -10.71 -2.14
CA THR A 115 16.43 -9.59 -3.09
C THR A 115 15.23 -8.69 -2.82
N SER A 116 14.07 -9.25 -2.43
CA SER A 116 12.90 -8.45 -2.01
C SER A 116 13.17 -7.67 -0.72
N CYS A 117 13.86 -8.24 0.27
CA CYS A 117 14.26 -7.53 1.49
C CYS A 117 15.21 -6.37 1.21
N VAL A 118 16.21 -6.57 0.34
CA VAL A 118 17.13 -5.50 -0.07
C VAL A 118 16.36 -4.41 -0.83
N CYS A 119 15.44 -4.79 -1.71
CA CYS A 119 14.58 -3.86 -2.44
C CYS A 119 13.68 -3.03 -1.52
N PHE A 120 13.12 -3.63 -0.46
CA PHE A 120 12.42 -2.90 0.60
C PHE A 120 13.31 -1.81 1.22
N GLY A 121 14.57 -2.15 1.56
CA GLY A 121 15.54 -1.20 2.10
C GLY A 121 15.83 -0.02 1.16
N LEU A 122 15.88 -0.28 -0.15
CA LEU A 122 16.10 0.77 -1.16
C LEU A 122 14.91 1.73 -1.27
N TYR A 123 13.69 1.21 -1.40
CA TYR A 123 12.51 2.08 -1.43
C TYR A 123 12.38 2.88 -0.11
N ALA A 124 12.76 2.29 1.03
CA ALA A 124 12.75 2.99 2.31
C ALA A 124 13.79 4.12 2.34
N ALA A 125 14.96 3.89 1.74
CA ALA A 125 15.98 4.90 1.54
C ALA A 125 15.52 6.00 0.56
N GLU A 126 14.81 5.65 -0.52
CA GLU A 126 14.20 6.62 -1.44
C GLU A 126 13.23 7.54 -0.69
N VAL A 127 12.30 6.98 0.08
CA VAL A 127 11.37 7.75 0.91
C VAL A 127 12.12 8.62 1.93
N GLY A 128 13.14 8.06 2.59
CA GLY A 128 13.97 8.80 3.53
C GLY A 128 14.67 10.00 2.90
N LEU A 129 15.24 9.81 1.70
CA LEU A 129 15.94 10.86 0.97
C LEU A 129 14.99 11.90 0.37
N ALA A 130 13.83 11.47 -0.12
CA ALA A 130 12.77 12.36 -0.59
C ALA A 130 12.28 13.28 0.54
N ARG A 131 12.18 12.77 1.77
CA ARG A 131 11.77 13.54 2.95
C ARG A 131 12.88 14.39 3.58
N ALA A 132 14.15 14.01 3.39
CA ALA A 132 15.29 14.73 3.94
C ALA A 132 15.61 16.03 3.20
N LYS A 133 15.08 16.25 1.98
CA LYS A 133 15.27 17.50 1.23
C LYS A 133 14.57 18.68 1.92
N PRO A 134 15.32 19.62 2.55
CA PRO A 134 14.74 20.80 3.18
C PRO A 134 14.59 21.89 2.11
N GLY A 135 13.37 22.20 1.68
CA GLY A 135 13.16 23.39 0.82
C GLY A 135 11.89 23.48 -0.02
N GLU A 136 11.14 22.41 -0.23
CA GLU A 136 10.00 22.43 -1.18
C GLU A 136 8.78 21.67 -0.62
N ILE A 137 8.50 21.87 0.67
CA ILE A 137 7.39 21.20 1.35
C ILE A 137 6.09 21.97 1.08
N SER A 138 5.52 21.79 -0.11
CA SER A 138 4.14 22.18 -0.40
C SER A 138 3.36 21.07 -1.11
N GLY A 139 3.49 19.85 -0.58
CA GLY A 139 2.70 18.69 -1.00
C GLY A 139 2.02 18.06 0.21
N PHE A 140 0.71 17.93 0.18
CA PHE A 140 -0.14 17.30 1.21
C PHE A 140 0.34 15.87 1.58
N LEU A 141 1.12 15.20 0.73
CA LEU A 141 1.76 13.90 0.98
C LEU A 141 2.97 13.92 1.94
N SER A 142 3.53 15.10 2.23
CA SER A 142 4.51 15.26 3.32
C SER A 142 3.84 15.34 4.71
N THR A 143 2.51 15.53 4.73
CA THR A 143 1.75 15.61 5.98
C THR A 143 1.39 14.22 6.50
N VAL A 144 1.35 14.09 7.83
CA VAL A 144 1.02 12.83 8.53
C VAL A 144 -0.29 12.18 8.01
N PRO A 145 -1.38 12.93 7.72
CA PRO A 145 -2.60 12.36 7.12
C PRO A 145 -2.40 11.67 5.77
N GLY A 146 -1.57 12.24 4.87
CA GLY A 146 -1.30 11.64 3.56
C GLY A 146 -0.64 10.27 3.67
N LEU A 147 0.31 10.12 4.59
CA LEU A 147 0.97 8.84 4.88
C LEU A 147 -0.02 7.83 5.46
N LEU A 148 -0.90 8.27 6.36
CA LEU A 148 -1.93 7.41 6.96
C LEU A 148 -2.90 6.90 5.88
N LYS A 149 -3.29 7.71 4.89
CA LYS A 149 -4.12 7.24 3.77
C LYS A 149 -3.47 6.15 2.92
N VAL A 150 -2.18 6.26 2.64
CA VAL A 150 -1.44 5.20 1.92
C VAL A 150 -1.41 3.92 2.78
N LEU A 151 -1.22 4.05 4.09
CA LEU A 151 -1.24 2.92 5.01
C LEU A 151 -2.63 2.26 5.11
N GLU A 152 -3.72 3.03 5.18
CA GLU A 152 -5.09 2.54 5.18
C GLU A 152 -5.40 1.70 3.93
N ALA A 153 -5.03 2.21 2.76
CA ALA A 153 -5.22 1.52 1.50
C ALA A 153 -4.40 0.23 1.43
N PHE A 154 -3.14 0.27 1.90
CA PHE A 154 -2.27 -0.90 1.95
C PHE A 154 -2.79 -1.99 2.89
N VAL A 155 -3.22 -1.64 4.11
CA VAL A 155 -3.78 -2.62 5.06
C VAL A 155 -5.07 -3.23 4.50
N ALA A 156 -5.92 -2.43 3.85
CA ALA A 156 -7.10 -2.94 3.17
C ALA A 156 -6.75 -3.95 2.06
N CYS A 157 -5.69 -3.72 1.29
CA CYS A 157 -5.18 -4.68 0.32
C CYS A 157 -4.80 -6.02 0.98
N ILE A 158 -4.08 -5.99 2.12
CA ILE A 158 -3.73 -7.22 2.88
C ILE A 158 -4.99 -7.98 3.30
N ILE A 159 -6.01 -7.25 3.76
CA ILE A 159 -7.31 -7.84 4.11
C ILE A 159 -7.89 -8.56 2.88
N PHE A 160 -7.98 -7.90 1.72
CA PHE A 160 -8.58 -8.49 0.51
C PHE A 160 -7.90 -9.78 0.05
N ILE A 161 -6.57 -9.87 0.09
CA ILE A 161 -5.84 -11.09 -0.32
C ILE A 161 -6.12 -12.24 0.64
N SER A 162 -6.33 -11.90 1.92
CA SER A 162 -6.58 -12.86 2.99
C SER A 162 -8.06 -13.29 3.05
N LEU A 163 -8.96 -12.59 2.33
CA LEU A 163 -10.37 -12.96 2.24
C LEU A 163 -10.56 -14.21 1.37
N ASN A 164 -11.39 -15.13 1.85
CA ASN A 164 -11.81 -16.32 1.10
C ASN A 164 -13.29 -16.19 0.69
N SER A 165 -13.56 -16.23 -0.61
CA SER A 165 -14.90 -16.14 -1.20
C SER A 165 -15.88 -17.19 -0.70
N GLY A 166 -15.39 -18.39 -0.36
CA GLY A 166 -16.21 -19.45 0.22
C GLY A 166 -16.64 -19.22 1.67
N VAL A 167 -15.97 -18.30 2.38
CA VAL A 167 -16.19 -18.02 3.82
C VAL A 167 -17.10 -16.83 4.02
N TYR A 168 -16.77 -15.67 3.44
CA TYR A 168 -17.54 -14.45 3.70
C TYR A 168 -18.92 -14.45 3.04
N SER A 169 -19.13 -15.26 1.98
CA SER A 169 -20.42 -15.37 1.30
C SER A 169 -21.50 -16.08 2.13
N ARG A 170 -21.10 -16.86 3.15
CA ARG A 170 -22.03 -17.68 3.97
C ARG A 170 -22.83 -16.89 4.98
N PHE A 171 -22.28 -15.78 5.49
CA PHE A 171 -22.90 -15.01 6.55
C PHE A 171 -23.05 -13.55 6.13
N PRO A 172 -24.25 -12.95 6.26
CA PRO A 172 -24.49 -11.56 5.88
C PRO A 172 -23.61 -10.59 6.69
N GLY A 173 -23.27 -10.94 7.95
CA GLY A 173 -22.35 -10.14 8.77
C GLY A 173 -20.93 -10.06 8.18
N LEU A 174 -20.42 -11.15 7.59
CA LEU A 174 -19.12 -11.13 6.91
C LEU A 174 -19.18 -10.34 5.60
N GLN A 175 -20.29 -10.43 4.86
CA GLN A 175 -20.51 -9.60 3.67
C GLN A 175 -20.51 -8.10 4.01
N TRP A 176 -21.12 -7.70 5.14
CA TRP A 176 -21.04 -6.33 5.64
C TRP A 176 -19.60 -5.89 5.90
N CYS A 177 -18.78 -6.74 6.55
CA CYS A 177 -17.38 -6.43 6.78
C CYS A 177 -16.62 -6.19 5.46
N VAL A 178 -16.84 -7.06 4.46
CA VAL A 178 -16.23 -6.87 3.13
C VAL A 178 -16.70 -5.58 2.48
N ALA A 179 -17.98 -5.23 2.60
CA ALA A 179 -18.51 -3.96 2.09
C ALA A 179 -17.84 -2.75 2.75
N VAL A 180 -17.67 -2.77 4.08
CA VAL A 180 -16.94 -1.73 4.82
C VAL A 180 -15.52 -1.58 4.31
N TYR A 181 -14.77 -2.68 4.19
CA TYR A 181 -13.40 -2.64 3.67
C TYR A 181 -13.34 -2.06 2.26
N SER A 182 -14.31 -2.41 1.41
CA SER A 182 -14.38 -2.01 -0.01
C SER A 182 -14.71 -0.53 -0.17
N ILE A 183 -15.74 -0.04 0.53
CA ILE A 183 -16.11 1.38 0.51
C ILE A 183 -14.94 2.22 1.02
N CYS A 184 -14.33 1.80 2.12
CA CYS A 184 -13.24 2.57 2.72
C CYS A 184 -12.01 2.61 1.83
N PHE A 185 -11.68 1.49 1.20
CA PHE A 185 -10.57 1.38 0.25
C PHE A 185 -10.77 2.25 -0.99
N ILE A 186 -11.96 2.23 -1.60
CA ILE A 186 -12.26 3.04 -2.79
C ILE A 186 -12.12 4.53 -2.48
N ILE A 187 -12.62 4.97 -1.34
CA ILE A 187 -12.55 6.38 -0.94
C ILE A 187 -11.11 6.77 -0.61
N ALA A 188 -10.35 5.93 0.10
CA ALA A 188 -8.92 6.17 0.35
C ALA A 188 -8.12 6.29 -0.96
N LEU A 189 -8.35 5.40 -1.92
CA LEU A 189 -7.75 5.49 -3.25
C LEU A 189 -8.14 6.77 -3.98
N LEU A 190 -9.42 7.16 -3.93
CA LEU A 190 -9.89 8.39 -4.55
C LEU A 190 -9.17 9.61 -3.95
N ILE A 191 -9.01 9.65 -2.62
CA ILE A 191 -8.28 10.73 -1.93
C ILE A 191 -6.82 10.78 -2.39
N ILE A 192 -6.15 9.62 -2.48
CA ILE A 192 -4.76 9.52 -2.97
C ILE A 192 -4.66 10.06 -4.41
N ILE A 193 -5.55 9.63 -5.31
CA ILE A 193 -5.57 10.07 -6.71
C ILE A 193 -5.83 11.57 -6.82
N LEU A 194 -6.82 12.09 -6.10
CA LEU A 194 -7.16 13.52 -6.09
C LEU A 194 -6.00 14.37 -5.58
N THR A 195 -5.26 13.86 -4.60
CA THR A 195 -4.07 14.51 -4.05
C THR A 195 -2.96 14.61 -5.10
N ILE A 196 -2.63 13.49 -5.74
CA ILE A 196 -1.60 13.40 -6.77
C ILE A 196 -1.94 14.31 -7.97
N CYS A 197 -3.19 14.33 -8.42
CA CYS A 197 -3.64 15.17 -9.52
C CYS A 197 -3.74 16.67 -9.17
N ARG A 198 -3.37 17.07 -7.94
CA ARG A 198 -3.55 18.44 -7.39
C ARG A 198 -4.98 18.97 -7.54
N LEU A 199 -5.97 18.08 -7.68
CA LEU A 199 -7.35 18.48 -7.93
C LEU A 199 -8.04 18.97 -6.65
N LEU A 200 -7.54 18.55 -5.48
CA LEU A 200 -7.97 19.06 -4.18
C LEU A 200 -7.89 20.60 -4.09
N ALA A 201 -6.82 21.20 -4.59
CA ALA A 201 -6.63 22.65 -4.53
C ALA A 201 -7.55 23.44 -5.49
N ARG A 202 -8.16 22.76 -6.48
CA ARG A 202 -9.03 23.39 -7.48
C ARG A 202 -10.52 23.30 -7.11
N ILE A 203 -10.87 22.54 -6.08
CA ILE A 203 -12.27 22.34 -5.68
C ILE A 203 -12.64 23.41 -4.63
N PRO A 204 -13.62 24.30 -4.91
CA PRO A 204 -14.00 25.41 -4.02
C PRO A 204 -14.86 25.00 -2.82
N PHE A 205 -14.98 23.70 -2.53
CA PHE A 205 -15.80 23.16 -1.44
C PHE A 205 -14.92 22.95 -0.18
N PRO A 206 -15.45 23.03 1.06
CA PRO A 206 -14.71 22.69 2.27
C PRO A 206 -14.43 21.18 2.35
N LEU A 207 -13.57 20.69 1.46
CA LEU A 207 -13.16 19.30 1.34
C LEU A 207 -12.59 18.78 2.65
N ASP A 208 -11.88 19.61 3.41
CA ASP A 208 -11.29 19.21 4.69
C ASP A 208 -12.36 18.82 5.72
N LYS A 209 -13.51 19.50 5.72
CA LYS A 209 -14.65 19.18 6.60
C LYS A 209 -15.35 17.90 6.17
N CYS A 210 -15.52 17.72 4.86
CA CYS A 210 -16.11 16.49 4.29
C CYS A 210 -15.22 15.27 4.55
N LEU A 211 -13.90 15.42 4.35
CA LEU A 211 -12.89 14.40 4.60
C LEU A 211 -12.85 14.00 6.08
N THR A 212 -12.92 14.98 6.98
CA THR A 212 -13.00 14.72 8.43
C THR A 212 -14.28 13.97 8.79
N GLY A 213 -15.43 14.37 8.23
CA GLY A 213 -16.71 13.68 8.44
C GLY A 213 -16.68 12.23 7.94
N TYR A 214 -16.07 12.00 6.77
CA TYR A 214 -15.85 10.67 6.25
C TYR A 214 -14.90 9.83 7.13
N ASN A 215 -13.81 10.41 7.63
CA ASN A 215 -12.88 9.70 8.52
C ASN A 215 -13.58 9.22 9.80
N ILE A 216 -14.43 10.05 10.40
CA ILE A 216 -15.27 9.65 11.54
C ILE A 216 -16.21 8.51 11.15
N LEU A 217 -16.87 8.60 9.99
CA LEU A 217 -17.74 7.54 9.48
C LEU A 217 -16.97 6.23 9.25
N ALA A 218 -15.76 6.31 8.69
CA ALA A 218 -14.89 5.15 8.47
C ALA A 218 -14.52 4.48 9.80
N VAL A 219 -14.15 5.24 10.83
CA VAL A 219 -13.91 4.71 12.18
C VAL A 219 -15.14 3.96 12.71
N LEU A 220 -16.33 4.54 12.59
CA LEU A 220 -17.57 3.90 13.04
C LEU A 220 -17.84 2.59 12.28
N MET A 221 -17.65 2.58 10.96
CA MET A 221 -17.81 1.39 10.16
C MET A 221 -16.78 0.31 10.52
N TYR A 222 -15.50 0.67 10.71
CA TYR A 222 -14.45 -0.27 11.12
C TYR A 222 -14.65 -0.81 12.53
N LEU A 223 -15.22 -0.04 13.46
CA LEU A 223 -15.62 -0.54 14.77
C LEU A 223 -16.64 -1.68 14.65
N THR A 224 -17.60 -1.56 13.74
CA THR A 224 -18.55 -2.67 13.49
C THR A 224 -17.82 -3.89 12.92
N ALA A 225 -16.89 -3.70 11.98
CA ALA A 225 -16.14 -4.80 11.36
C ALA A 225 -15.22 -5.53 12.35
N VAL A 226 -14.55 -4.81 13.26
CA VAL A 226 -13.68 -5.38 14.31
C VAL A 226 -14.46 -6.30 15.26
N VAL A 227 -15.74 -6.02 15.52
CA VAL A 227 -16.56 -6.87 16.40
C VAL A 227 -17.23 -8.01 15.61
N ILE A 228 -17.81 -7.70 14.45
CA ILE A 228 -18.57 -8.66 13.66
C ILE A 228 -17.64 -9.74 13.09
N TRP A 229 -16.47 -9.37 12.55
CA TRP A 229 -15.58 -10.32 11.90
C TRP A 229 -15.16 -11.45 12.85
N PRO A 230 -14.55 -11.20 14.03
CA PRO A 230 -14.11 -12.27 14.94
C PRO A 230 -15.26 -13.11 15.48
N VAL A 231 -16.42 -12.50 15.78
CA VAL A 231 -17.58 -13.23 16.29
C VAL A 231 -18.06 -14.25 15.27
N TYR A 232 -18.23 -13.85 14.01
CA TYR A 232 -18.67 -14.77 12.96
C TYR A 232 -17.58 -15.77 12.57
N SER A 233 -16.33 -15.31 12.48
CA SER A 233 -15.17 -16.13 12.07
C SER A 233 -14.77 -17.19 13.10
N PHE A 234 -14.74 -16.87 14.39
CA PHE A 234 -14.24 -17.80 15.41
C PHE A 234 -15.34 -18.62 16.09
N HIS A 235 -16.58 -18.13 16.12
CA HIS A 235 -17.69 -18.86 16.76
C HIS A 235 -18.38 -19.84 15.82
N TYR A 236 -18.67 -19.45 14.57
CA TYR A 236 -19.51 -20.24 13.66
C TYR A 236 -18.74 -21.01 12.59
N LEU A 237 -17.50 -20.63 12.29
CA LEU A 237 -16.67 -21.30 11.30
C LEU A 237 -15.65 -22.27 11.88
N ARG A 238 -15.74 -22.63 13.17
CA ARG A 238 -14.83 -23.56 13.84
C ARG A 238 -14.90 -24.95 13.18
N PRO A 239 -13.89 -25.37 12.39
CA PRO A 239 -13.87 -26.72 11.84
C PRO A 239 -13.43 -27.67 12.96
N SER A 240 -14.12 -28.80 13.11
CA SER A 240 -13.81 -29.83 14.12
C SER A 240 -12.45 -30.48 13.90
N ASP A 241 -11.97 -30.53 12.66
CA ASP A 241 -10.78 -31.30 12.26
C ASP A 241 -9.82 -30.45 11.41
N CYS A 242 -9.13 -29.49 12.04
CA CYS A 242 -8.04 -28.76 11.38
C CYS A 242 -6.71 -29.06 12.05
N THR A 243 -5.96 -29.97 11.43
CA THR A 243 -4.55 -30.28 11.73
C THR A 243 -3.64 -29.31 10.97
N GLY A 244 -3.67 -28.00 11.31
CA GLY A 244 -2.71 -27.02 10.79
C GLY A 244 -3.25 -25.62 10.45
N GLN A 245 -2.66 -25.00 9.41
CA GLN A 245 -2.77 -23.61 8.90
C GLN A 245 -4.17 -23.09 8.49
N CYS A 246 -5.27 -23.70 8.94
CA CYS A 246 -6.62 -23.30 8.55
C CYS A 246 -7.04 -21.92 9.10
N TRP A 247 -6.41 -21.45 10.18
CA TRP A 247 -6.81 -20.25 10.92
C TRP A 247 -6.06 -18.99 10.49
N ASP A 248 -4.91 -19.16 9.84
CA ASP A 248 -3.93 -18.09 9.62
C ASP A 248 -4.56 -16.92 8.86
N ASN A 249 -5.35 -17.20 7.82
CA ASN A 249 -6.01 -16.14 7.05
C ASN A 249 -7.09 -15.39 7.86
N LEU A 250 -7.86 -16.07 8.71
CA LEU A 250 -8.91 -15.44 9.52
C LEU A 250 -8.30 -14.58 10.63
N VAL A 251 -7.19 -15.04 11.21
CA VAL A 251 -6.39 -14.31 12.20
C VAL A 251 -5.73 -13.10 11.55
N VAL A 252 -5.14 -13.25 10.36
CA VAL A 252 -4.56 -12.14 9.60
C VAL A 252 -5.61 -11.09 9.29
N VAL A 253 -6.80 -11.46 8.80
CA VAL A 253 -7.88 -10.49 8.56
C VAL A 253 -8.27 -9.78 9.86
N THR A 254 -8.44 -10.51 10.97
CA THR A 254 -8.79 -9.90 12.26
C THR A 254 -7.75 -8.88 12.71
N CYS A 255 -6.47 -9.27 12.69
CA CYS A 255 -5.36 -8.42 13.09
C CYS A 255 -5.26 -7.18 12.19
N MET A 256 -5.34 -7.37 10.87
CA MET A 256 -5.28 -6.27 9.90
C MET A 256 -6.48 -5.33 10.01
N THR A 257 -7.67 -5.84 10.32
CA THR A 257 -8.85 -5.01 10.58
C THR A 257 -8.68 -4.14 11.84
N CYS A 258 -8.08 -4.68 12.91
CA CYS A 258 -7.73 -3.91 14.10
C CYS A 258 -6.66 -2.85 13.80
N ILE A 259 -5.62 -3.20 13.05
CA ILE A 259 -4.58 -2.25 12.63
C ILE A 259 -5.22 -1.13 11.80
N ASN A 260 -6.08 -1.47 10.83
CA ASN A 260 -6.72 -0.47 9.98
C ASN A 260 -7.60 0.48 10.81
N LEU A 261 -8.36 -0.05 11.78
CA LEU A 261 -9.13 0.79 12.71
C LEU A 261 -8.22 1.78 13.46
N ILE A 262 -7.08 1.34 13.97
CA ILE A 262 -6.12 2.23 14.67
C ILE A 262 -5.63 3.31 13.72
N VAL A 263 -5.28 2.96 12.48
CA VAL A 263 -4.83 3.93 11.48
C VAL A 263 -5.93 4.97 11.21
N TYR A 264 -7.19 4.55 10.99
CA TYR A 264 -8.32 5.46 10.80
C TYR A 264 -8.58 6.36 12.02
N ILE A 265 -8.42 5.85 13.25
CA ILE A 265 -8.55 6.65 14.47
C ILE A 265 -7.47 7.72 14.52
N VAL A 266 -6.21 7.33 14.28
CA VAL A 266 -5.07 8.25 14.29
C VAL A 266 -5.25 9.32 13.19
N ASP A 267 -5.68 8.92 11.99
CA ASP A 267 -5.96 9.86 10.90
C ASP A 267 -7.09 10.83 11.23
N THR A 268 -8.15 10.35 11.89
CA THR A 268 -9.24 11.19 12.37
C THR A 268 -8.75 12.21 13.40
N VAL A 269 -7.92 11.80 14.37
CA VAL A 269 -7.37 12.70 15.39
C VAL A 269 -6.50 13.79 14.76
N TYR A 270 -5.62 13.43 13.82
CA TYR A 270 -4.80 14.41 13.10
C TYR A 270 -5.64 15.34 12.23
N SER A 271 -6.63 14.81 11.51
CA SER A 271 -7.54 15.59 10.66
C SER A 271 -8.34 16.60 11.48
N VAL A 272 -8.93 16.18 12.61
CA VAL A 272 -9.64 17.07 13.53
C VAL A 272 -8.71 18.13 14.10
N ARG A 273 -7.49 17.75 14.51
CA ARG A 273 -6.52 18.72 15.03
C ARG A 273 -6.17 19.80 14.01
N LEU A 274 -5.92 19.40 12.76
CA LEU A 274 -5.58 20.33 11.68
C LEU A 274 -6.73 21.30 11.35
N VAL A 275 -7.95 20.77 11.20
CA VAL A 275 -9.12 21.55 10.79
C VAL A 275 -9.61 22.49 11.88
N PHE A 276 -9.61 22.05 13.15
CA PHE A 276 -10.24 22.80 14.25
C PHE A 276 -9.27 23.63 15.09
N PHE A 277 -7.98 23.30 15.13
CA PHE A 277 -7.02 23.98 16.01
C PHE A 277 -5.91 24.76 15.28
N ILE A 278 -5.70 24.51 13.97
CA ILE A 278 -4.56 25.08 13.24
C ILE A 278 -4.99 26.00 12.10
N SER A 279 -6.11 25.74 11.43
CA SER A 279 -6.61 26.64 10.39
C SER A 279 -7.29 27.86 11.03
N PRO A 280 -6.79 29.11 10.83
CA PRO A 280 -7.53 30.29 11.23
C PRO A 280 -8.79 30.41 10.36
N ALA A 281 -9.88 30.86 10.98
CA ALA A 281 -11.14 31.20 10.30
C ALA A 281 -10.94 32.32 9.27
#